data_AF-A0A7G7BV93-F1
#
_entry.id   AF-A0A7G7BV93-F1
#
_cell.length_a   1.000
_cell.length_b   1.000
_cell.length_c   1.000
_cell.angle_alpha   90.00
_cell.angle_beta   90.00
_cell.angle_gamma   90.00
#
_symmetry.space_group_name_H-M   'P 1'
#
loop_
_entity.id
_entity.type
_entity.pdbx_description
1 polymer ?
#
loop_
_entity_poly.entity_id
_entity_poly.type
_entity_poly.pdbx_seq_one_letter_code
_entity_poly.pdbx_strand_id
1 'polypeptide(L)' 'MRDGDPFREAMARTLGRDPYGHGSCAVKSERDRREATVLGAIVLYYVSGSVLTVTVVRLVPLP' A
#
# COMPACT_ATOMS: atom_id res chain seq x y z
N MET A 1 -0.18 -2.59 -22.91
CA MET A 1 -0.22 -2.44 -21.44
C MET A 1 1.06 -3.03 -20.88
N ARG A 2 2.10 -2.22 -20.62
CA ARG A 2 3.39 -2.70 -20.12
C ARG A 2 3.94 -1.82 -18.98
N ASP A 3 3.05 -1.12 -18.28
CA ASP A 3 3.42 -0.16 -17.21
C ASP A 3 3.01 -0.66 -15.81
N GLY A 4 2.55 -1.91 -15.70
CA GLY A 4 2.15 -2.53 -14.42
C GLY A 4 3.28 -3.14 -13.60
N ASP A 5 4.50 -3.26 -14.13
CA ASP A 5 5.58 -4.03 -13.50
C ASP A 5 6.29 -3.31 -12.34
N PRO A 6 6.74 -2.05 -12.48
CA PRO A 6 7.55 -1.41 -11.43
C PRO A 6 6.77 -1.17 -10.13
N PHE A 7 5.52 -0.68 -10.25
CA PHE A 7 4.68 -0.45 -9.08
C PHE A 7 4.27 -1.77 -8.41
N ARG A 8 3.93 -2.79 -9.19
CA ARG A 8 3.60 -4.12 -8.65
C ARG A 8 4.79 -4.75 -7.93
N GLU A 9 5.99 -4.67 -8.49
CA GLU A 9 7.20 -5.14 -7.81
C GLU A 9 7.50 -4.34 -6.54
N ALA A 10 7.33 -3.02 -6.58
CA ALA A 10 7.52 -2.18 -5.40
C ALA A 10 6.53 -2.54 -4.29
N MET A 11 5.25 -2.71 -4.63
CA MET A 11 4.22 -3.20 -3.71
C MET A 11 4.58 -4.58 -3.14
N ALA A 12 4.99 -5.53 -3.99
CA ALA A 12 5.36 -6.89 -3.57
C ALA A 12 6.57 -6.91 -2.62
N ARG A 13 7.57 -6.04 -2.84
CA ARG A 13 8.76 -5.92 -1.98
C ARG A 13 8.53 -5.12 -0.69
N THR A 14 7.43 -4.38 -0.59
CA THR A 14 7.10 -3.53 0.56
C THR A 14 5.83 -4.03 1.26
N LEU A 15 4.70 -3.39 1.01
CA LEU A 15 3.43 -3.62 1.72
C LEU A 15 2.88 -5.03 1.51
N GLY A 16 3.19 -5.67 0.39
CA GLY A 16 2.85 -7.07 0.13
C GLY A 16 3.64 -8.07 0.99
N ARG A 17 4.81 -7.68 1.49
CA ARG A 17 5.66 -8.49 2.38
C ARG A 17 5.42 -8.16 3.85
N ASP A 18 5.38 -6.87 4.18
CA ASP A 18 5.12 -6.37 5.52
C ASP A 18 4.17 -5.15 5.44
N PRO A 19 2.86 -5.36 5.61
CA PRO A 19 1.88 -4.29 5.55
C PRO A 19 1.89 -3.38 6.79
N TYR A 20 2.61 -3.71 7.86
CA TYR A 20 2.74 -2.81 9.01
C TYR A 20 4.06 -2.02 8.98
N GLY A 21 5.02 -2.45 8.16
CA GLY A 21 6.32 -1.81 7.96
C GLY A 21 6.34 -0.81 6.79
N HIS A 22 7.55 -0.56 6.28
CA HIS A 22 7.82 0.26 5.08
C HIS A 22 7.20 1.67 5.08
N GLY A 23 7.21 2.34 6.24
CA GLY A 23 6.62 3.68 6.37
C GLY A 23 5.10 3.68 6.39
N SER A 24 4.48 2.51 6.60
CA SER A 24 3.05 2.42 6.74
C SER A 24 2.57 2.92 8.11
N CYS A 25 1.59 3.81 8.10
CA CYS A 25 1.02 4.43 9.29
C CYS A 25 -0.47 4.11 9.43
N ALA A 26 -0.93 3.97 10.68
CA ALA A 26 -2.34 3.85 10.96
C ALA A 26 -3.07 5.18 10.69
N VAL A 27 -4.26 5.10 10.10
CA VAL A 27 -5.07 6.25 9.75
C VAL A 27 -6.20 6.39 10.77
N LYS A 28 -6.41 7.59 11.31
CA LYS A 28 -7.52 7.91 12.25
C LYS A 28 -7.60 6.95 13.45
N SER A 29 -6.45 6.54 13.99
CA SER A 29 -6.35 5.59 15.12
C SER A 29 -6.92 4.20 14.84
N GLU A 30 -7.23 3.88 13.59
CA GLU A 30 -7.67 2.56 13.17
C GLU A 30 -6.44 1.75 12.73
N ARG A 31 -6.04 0.78 13.56
CA ARG A 31 -4.77 0.02 13.41
C ARG A 31 -4.58 -0.57 12.01
N ASP A 32 -5.65 -1.12 11.47
CA ASP A 32 -5.63 -1.92 10.25
C ASP A 32 -5.97 -1.10 9.01
N ARG A 33 -6.45 0.13 9.17
CA ARG A 33 -6.55 1.09 8.09
C ARG A 33 -5.23 1.83 7.98
N ARG A 34 -4.53 1.66 6.86
CA ARG A 34 -3.15 2.10 6.74
C ARG A 34 -2.92 2.94 5.49
N GLU A 35 -1.99 3.87 5.62
CA GLU A 35 -1.45 4.62 4.49
C GLU A 35 0.07 4.43 4.38
N ALA A 36 0.60 4.46 3.18
CA ALA A 36 2.04 4.48 2.90
C ALA A 36 2.30 5.12 1.52
N THR A 37 3.53 5.57 1.26
CA THR A 37 3.93 6.05 -0.06
C THR A 37 4.82 5.02 -0.75
N VAL A 38 4.43 4.58 -1.94
CA VAL A 38 5.18 3.63 -2.76
C VAL A 38 5.40 4.23 -4.14
N LEU A 39 6.67 4.39 -4.55
CA LEU A 39 7.05 5.03 -5.82
C LEU A 39 6.36 6.38 -6.07
N GLY A 40 6.25 7.21 -5.04
CA GLY A 40 5.60 8.52 -5.13
C GLY A 40 4.07 8.50 -5.16
N ALA A 41 3.44 7.32 -5.13
CA ALA A 41 2.00 7.19 -5.01
C ALA A 41 1.58 6.93 -3.55
N ILE A 42 0.56 7.65 -3.07
CA ILE A 42 -0.07 7.38 -1.78
C ILE A 42 -0.96 6.14 -1.91
N VAL A 43 -0.74 5.17 -1.04
CA VAL A 43 -1.47 3.89 -0.98
C VAL A 43 -2.27 3.86 0.31
N LEU A 44 -3.59 3.97 0.21
CA LEU A 44 -4.52 3.77 1.33
C LEU A 44 -5.17 2.37 1.20
N TYR A 45 -5.08 1.57 2.26
CA TYR A 45 -5.48 0.18 2.25
C TYR A 45 -5.91 -0.32 3.64
N TYR A 46 -6.47 -1.52 3.69
CA TYR A 46 -6.77 -2.24 4.92
C TYR A 46 -5.94 -3.51 5.04
N VAL A 47 -5.54 -3.85 6.26
CA VAL A 47 -4.94 -5.14 6.59
C VAL A 47 -5.98 -6.01 7.27
N SER A 48 -6.36 -7.11 6.63
CA SER A 48 -7.26 -8.08 7.26
C SER A 48 -6.48 -9.34 7.59
N GLY A 49 -6.62 -9.84 8.83
CA GLY A 49 -6.01 -11.11 9.23
C GLY A 49 -6.52 -12.32 8.44
N SER A 50 -7.70 -12.21 7.81
CA SER A 50 -8.29 -13.25 6.95
C SER A 50 -8.15 -12.97 5.46
N VAL A 51 -7.84 -11.73 5.07
CA VAL A 51 -7.69 -11.33 3.67
C VAL A 51 -6.31 -10.70 3.48
N LEU A 52 -5.38 -11.51 2.98
CA LEU A 52 -4.00 -11.13 2.59
C LEU A 52 -3.95 -10.20 1.36
N THR A 53 -5.05 -9.52 1.03
CA THR A 53 -5.17 -8.67 -0.16
C THR A 53 -5.13 -7.21 0.24
N VAL A 54 -4.04 -6.53 -0.14
CA VAL A 54 -3.93 -5.07 -0.04
C VAL A 54 -4.75 -4.45 -1.18
N THR A 55 -5.92 -3.90 -0.84
CA THR A 55 -6.75 -3.15 -1.80
C THR A 55 -6.34 -1.69 -1.78
N VAL A 56 -5.71 -1.23 -2.86
CA VAL A 56 -5.34 0.19 -3.04
C VAL A 56 -6.56 0.97 -3.50
N VAL A 57 -7.09 1.84 -2.64
CA VAL A 57 -8.35 2.55 -2.91
C VAL A 57 -8.16 3.76 -3.82
N ARG A 58 -6.95 4.35 -3.83
CA ARG A 58 -6.65 5.54 -4.64
C ARG A 58 -5.15 5.65 -4.86
N LEU A 59 -4.72 5.89 -6.09
CA LEU A 59 -3.34 6.30 -6.43
C LEU A 59 -3.39 7.78 -6.83
N VAL A 60 -2.63 8.61 -6.14
CA VAL A 60 -2.45 10.02 -6.50
C VAL A 60 -1.00 10.19 -6.93
N PRO A 61 -0.71 10.37 -8.23
CA PRO A 61 0.65 10.68 -8.68
C PRO A 61 1.05 12.08 -8.23
N LEU A 62 2.33 12.26 -7.91
CA LEU A 62 2.91 13.60 -7.77
C LEU A 62 2.92 14.32 -9.14
N PRO A 63 2.83 15.66 -9.16
CA PRO A 63 2.78 16.45 -10.40
C PRO A 63 4.01 16.29 -11.29
#